data_AF-A0A4U7F003-F1
#
_entry.id   AF-A0A4U7F003-F1
#
_cell.length_a   1.000
_cell.length_b   1.000
_cell.length_c   1.000
_cell.angle_alpha   90.00
_cell.angle_beta   90.00
_cell.angle_gamma   90.00
#
_symmetry.space_group_name_H-M   'P 1'
#
loop_
_entity.id
_entity.type
_entity.pdbx_description
1 polymer ?
#
loop_
_entity_poly.entity_id
_entity_poly.type
_entity_poly.pdbx_seq_one_letter_code
_entity_poly.pdbx_strand_id
1 'polypeptide(L)'
;LLSPAINLGLLDPREPVRAVEAAYEARGADPGAYDPAHGRDGGTAETSLGDFGGGPGENDDGSERRGDGSETRDADADSSADLPPVPLNAAEGFVRQVLGWREFVRHVYREAMPGLATANRLDQTRDLPPAYWDGETDMRCLSAAVGHVREHGYAHHIERLMVLSNFALLYGTRPAALNEWFHLGFVDAYHWVTTPNVVGMGSFGTDLLSSKPYAASGSYVNRMSDHCADCPYAVSRTTGEGACPFNALYWDFLAEHEEALRGTGRMGLMYSHVDDKGDAEWAAIHERASEVRALADDGEL
;
A
#
# COMPACT_ATOMS: atom_id res chain seq x y z
N LEU A 1 12.46 -5.94 -1.35
CA LEU A 1 12.42 -5.10 -0.13
C LEU A 1 13.69 -4.25 -0.02
N LEU A 2 13.87 -3.25 -0.89
CA LEU A 2 15.16 -2.51 -1.00
C LEU A 2 15.14 -1.11 -0.37
N SER A 3 13.95 -0.59 -0.04
CA SER A 3 13.79 0.80 0.41
C SER A 3 14.62 1.18 1.64
N PRO A 4 14.80 0.34 2.68
CA PRO A 4 15.62 0.71 3.84
C PRO A 4 17.10 0.87 3.44
N ALA A 5 17.64 -0.10 2.70
CA ALA A 5 19.03 -0.07 2.23
C ALA A 5 19.30 1.14 1.34
N ILE A 6 18.37 1.45 0.42
CA ILE A 6 18.48 2.62 -0.45
C ILE A 6 18.39 3.93 0.35
N ASN A 7 17.50 4.04 1.33
CA ASN A 7 17.29 5.28 2.07
C ASN A 7 18.39 5.55 3.11
N LEU A 8 19.02 4.50 3.65
CA LEU A 8 20.20 4.57 4.52
C LEU A 8 21.51 4.83 3.75
N GLY A 9 21.51 4.68 2.42
CA GLY A 9 22.72 4.79 1.60
C GLY A 9 23.60 3.53 1.62
N LEU A 10 23.06 2.39 2.07
CA LEU A 10 23.72 1.09 1.97
C LEU A 10 23.68 0.51 0.55
N LEU A 11 22.73 0.98 -0.27
CA LEU A 11 22.58 0.63 -1.67
C LEU A 11 22.36 1.90 -2.50
N ASP A 12 23.19 2.15 -3.53
CA ASP A 12 22.94 3.26 -4.45
C ASP A 12 21.66 2.97 -5.27
N PRO A 13 20.72 3.92 -5.42
CA PRO A 13 19.46 3.68 -6.12
C PRO A 13 19.64 3.28 -7.61
N ARG A 14 20.78 3.59 -8.24
CA ARG A 14 21.07 3.20 -9.63
C ARG A 14 21.54 1.75 -9.76
N GLU A 15 22.08 1.15 -8.71
CA GLU A 15 22.53 -0.24 -8.73
C GLU A 15 21.37 -1.22 -9.02
N PRO A 16 20.24 -1.22 -8.30
CA PRO A 16 19.14 -2.12 -8.61
C PRO A 16 18.46 -1.78 -9.95
N VAL A 17 18.50 -0.52 -10.38
CA VAL A 17 18.01 -0.12 -11.71
C VAL A 17 18.85 -0.78 -12.81
N ARG A 18 20.18 -0.67 -12.75
CA ARG A 18 21.09 -1.32 -13.70
C ARG A 18 20.96 -2.83 -13.67
N ALA A 19 20.75 -3.43 -12.50
CA ALA A 19 20.53 -4.87 -12.37
C ALA A 19 19.23 -5.29 -13.09
N VAL A 20 18.15 -4.51 -12.96
CA VAL A 20 16.89 -4.77 -13.67
C VAL A 20 17.02 -4.55 -15.18
N GLU A 21 17.73 -3.51 -15.62
CA GLU A 21 18.02 -3.27 -17.04
C GLU A 21 18.83 -4.43 -17.66
N ALA A 22 19.90 -4.86 -16.99
CA ALA A 22 20.71 -6.00 -17.44
C ALA A 22 19.89 -7.31 -17.46
N ALA A 23 19.02 -7.51 -16.47
CA ALA A 23 18.10 -8.65 -16.47
C ALA A 23 17.09 -8.56 -17.63
N TYR A 24 16.58 -7.38 -17.96
CA TYR A 24 15.71 -7.21 -19.12
C TYR A 24 16.46 -7.45 -20.45
N GLU A 25 17.70 -6.98 -20.58
CA GLU A 25 18.52 -7.23 -21.77
C GLU A 25 18.82 -8.73 -21.98
N ALA A 26 19.08 -9.46 -20.90
CA ALA A 26 19.43 -10.88 -20.97
C ALA A 26 18.23 -11.80 -21.21
N ARG A 27 17.06 -11.47 -20.65
CA ARG A 27 15.91 -12.39 -20.50
C ARG A 27 14.57 -11.66 -20.61
N GLY A 28 14.55 -10.59 -21.40
CA GLY A 28 13.37 -9.79 -21.70
C GLY A 28 12.28 -10.59 -22.40
N ALA A 29 11.02 -10.23 -22.15
CA ALA A 29 9.87 -10.75 -22.88
C ALA A 29 9.06 -9.62 -23.51
N ASP A 30 8.61 -9.85 -24.75
CA ASP A 30 7.73 -8.92 -25.47
C ASP A 30 6.39 -8.72 -24.73
N PRO A 31 5.74 -7.56 -24.87
CA PRO A 31 4.42 -7.32 -24.30
C PRO A 31 3.42 -8.41 -24.68
N GLY A 32 2.85 -9.10 -23.69
CA GLY A 32 1.88 -10.19 -23.89
C GLY A 32 2.50 -11.57 -24.15
N ALA A 33 3.83 -11.69 -24.26
CA ALA A 33 4.51 -12.97 -24.43
C ALA A 33 4.70 -13.76 -23.12
N TYR A 34 4.48 -13.10 -21.97
CA TYR A 34 4.55 -13.72 -20.65
C TYR A 34 3.21 -13.57 -19.93
N ASP A 35 2.58 -14.71 -19.62
CA ASP A 35 1.45 -14.78 -18.71
C ASP A 35 1.91 -15.49 -17.42
N PRO A 36 2.01 -14.77 -16.28
CA PRO A 36 2.41 -15.36 -15.01
C PRO A 36 1.40 -16.41 -14.48
N ALA A 37 0.21 -16.53 -15.06
CA ALA A 37 -0.77 -17.57 -14.74
C ALA A 37 -0.59 -18.85 -15.58
N HIS A 38 0.06 -18.78 -16.75
CA HIS A 38 0.39 -19.95 -17.57
C HIS A 38 1.59 -20.69 -16.97
N GLY A 39 1.28 -21.63 -16.06
CA GLY A 39 2.25 -22.42 -15.28
C GLY A 39 1.76 -22.73 -13.86
N ARG A 40 0.71 -22.04 -13.40
CA ARG A 40 0.04 -22.34 -12.12
C ARG A 40 -1.03 -23.42 -12.32
N ASP A 41 -0.61 -24.66 -12.53
CA ASP A 41 -1.50 -25.80 -12.32
C ASP A 41 -1.79 -25.89 -10.80
N GLY A 42 -2.96 -25.42 -10.38
CA GLY A 42 -3.57 -25.71 -9.09
C GLY A 42 -2.80 -25.28 -7.84
N GLY A 43 -2.83 -23.99 -7.50
CA GLY A 43 -2.41 -23.50 -6.19
C GLY A 43 -2.03 -22.03 -6.21
N THR A 44 -2.67 -21.23 -5.37
CA THR A 44 -2.30 -19.83 -5.11
C THR A 44 -0.92 -19.77 -4.47
N ALA A 45 0.13 -19.69 -5.30
CA ALA A 45 1.44 -19.26 -4.84
C ALA A 45 1.33 -17.75 -4.51
N GLU A 46 0.96 -17.48 -3.26
CA GLU A 46 1.18 -16.21 -2.58
C GLU A 46 2.69 -15.99 -2.48
N THR A 47 3.19 -14.87 -3.01
CA THR A 47 4.51 -14.39 -2.63
C THR A 47 4.35 -13.81 -1.22
N SER A 48 4.67 -14.61 -0.21
CA SER A 48 4.63 -14.19 1.18
C SER A 48 5.95 -13.50 1.54
N LEU A 49 5.94 -12.64 2.57
CA LEU A 49 7.18 -12.04 3.09
C LEU A 49 8.17 -13.11 3.60
N GLY A 50 7.68 -14.29 3.98
CA GLY A 50 8.50 -15.43 4.41
C GLY A 50 9.35 -16.05 3.30
N ASP A 51 8.97 -15.89 2.03
CA ASP A 51 9.69 -16.47 0.90
C ASP A 51 11.05 -15.78 0.62
N PHE A 52 11.27 -14.61 1.23
CA PHE A 52 12.54 -13.89 1.17
C PHE A 52 13.48 -14.19 2.35
N GLY A 53 13.04 -14.98 3.34
CA GLY A 53 13.74 -15.28 4.59
C GLY A 53 14.41 -16.66 4.62
N GLY A 54 15.29 -16.96 3.67
CA GLY A 54 16.10 -18.19 3.70
C GLY A 54 17.24 -18.13 4.72
N GLY A 55 16.95 -18.28 6.01
CA GLY A 55 17.95 -18.62 7.03
C GLY A 55 18.21 -20.14 7.08
N PRO A 56 19.42 -20.62 7.43
CA PRO A 56 19.77 -22.03 7.30
C PRO A 56 19.00 -22.85 8.33
N GLY A 57 18.17 -23.77 7.84
CA GLY A 57 17.49 -24.75 8.68
C GLY A 57 18.51 -25.68 9.34
N GLU A 58 18.51 -25.72 10.67
CA GLU A 58 19.08 -26.82 11.44
C GLU A 58 18.25 -28.07 11.17
N ASN A 59 18.85 -29.03 10.47
CA ASN A 59 18.47 -30.44 10.57
C ASN A 59 19.74 -31.22 10.91
N ASP A 60 19.86 -31.52 12.19
CA ASP A 60 20.73 -32.54 12.76
C ASP A 60 20.23 -33.92 12.31
N ASP A 61 21.00 -34.62 11.48
CA ASP A 61 21.08 -36.08 11.56
C ASP A 61 22.43 -36.58 11.03
N GLY A 62 23.07 -37.40 11.84
CA GLY A 62 24.42 -37.90 11.62
C GLY A 62 24.47 -39.04 10.62
N SER A 63 25.41 -38.97 9.68
CA SER A 63 26.15 -40.17 9.25
C SER A 63 27.51 -39.79 8.68
N GLU A 64 28.54 -40.44 9.19
CA GLU A 64 29.92 -40.31 8.74
C GLU A 64 30.09 -40.85 7.33
N ARG A 65 30.69 -40.05 6.43
CA ARG A 65 31.49 -40.58 5.31
C ARG A 65 32.65 -39.64 5.00
N ARG A 66 33.85 -40.09 5.36
CA ARG A 66 35.12 -39.53 4.89
C ARG A 66 35.30 -39.86 3.42
N GLY A 67 35.50 -38.84 2.59
CA GLY A 67 35.94 -38.93 1.20
C GLY A 67 36.77 -37.70 0.88
N ASP A 68 38.08 -37.91 0.80
CA ASP A 68 39.08 -36.96 0.29
C ASP A 68 38.89 -36.81 -1.23
N GLY A 69 38.67 -35.57 -1.67
CA GLY A 69 38.39 -35.23 -3.05
C GLY A 69 38.45 -33.72 -3.23
N SER A 70 39.62 -33.24 -3.66
CA SER A 70 39.85 -31.88 -4.15
C SER A 70 38.94 -31.61 -5.35
N GLU A 71 37.75 -31.05 -5.12
CA GLU A 71 36.94 -30.42 -6.15
C GLU A 71 36.89 -28.92 -5.90
N THR A 72 37.62 -28.18 -6.72
CA THR A 72 37.35 -26.77 -6.97
C THR A 72 35.88 -26.64 -7.36
N ARG A 73 35.07 -26.02 -6.50
CA ARG A 73 33.73 -25.56 -6.85
C ARG A 73 33.88 -24.48 -7.92
N ASP A 74 33.78 -24.88 -9.18
CA ASP A 74 33.41 -23.97 -10.26
C ASP A 74 32.05 -23.39 -9.88
N ALA A 75 32.05 -22.12 -9.47
CA ALA A 75 30.84 -21.41 -9.12
C ALA A 75 30.02 -21.15 -10.40
N ASP A 76 29.01 -22.00 -10.60
CA ASP A 76 27.72 -21.74 -11.24
C ASP A 76 27.67 -20.63 -12.30
N ALA A 77 28.15 -20.96 -13.50
CA ALA A 77 27.95 -20.14 -14.70
C ALA A 77 26.63 -20.44 -15.45
N ASP A 78 25.72 -21.26 -14.89
CA ASP A 78 24.49 -21.72 -15.58
C ASP A 78 23.17 -21.42 -14.83
N SER A 79 23.21 -20.61 -13.75
CA SER A 79 22.00 -20.31 -12.96
C SER A 79 21.03 -19.32 -13.62
N SER A 80 21.42 -18.67 -14.72
CA SER A 80 20.55 -17.72 -15.42
C SER A 80 19.50 -18.40 -16.30
N ALA A 81 19.71 -19.67 -16.68
CA ALA A 81 18.83 -20.41 -17.57
C ALA A 81 17.46 -20.72 -16.93
N ASP A 82 17.39 -20.82 -15.60
CA ASP A 82 16.19 -21.18 -14.86
C ASP A 82 15.41 -19.97 -14.28
N LEU A 83 15.90 -18.74 -14.47
CA LEU A 83 15.21 -17.56 -13.95
C LEU A 83 14.05 -17.12 -14.87
N PRO A 84 12.86 -16.76 -14.33
CA PRO A 84 11.66 -16.44 -15.11
C PRO A 84 11.80 -15.14 -15.89
N PRO A 85 11.35 -15.03 -17.15
CA PRO A 85 11.62 -13.87 -18.00
C PRO A 85 11.24 -12.53 -17.35
N VAL A 86 11.84 -11.44 -17.82
CA VAL A 86 11.55 -10.07 -17.35
C VAL A 86 10.70 -9.35 -18.39
N PRO A 87 9.38 -9.27 -18.23
CA PRO A 87 8.56 -8.46 -19.13
C PRO A 87 8.92 -6.98 -19.04
N LEU A 88 8.80 -6.26 -20.16
CA LEU A 88 9.09 -4.82 -20.19
C LEU A 88 8.29 -4.02 -19.16
N ASN A 89 7.01 -4.37 -18.94
CA ASN A 89 6.17 -3.68 -17.96
C ASN A 89 6.64 -3.89 -16.51
N ALA A 90 7.31 -5.02 -16.22
CA ALA A 90 7.89 -5.28 -14.90
C ALA A 90 9.18 -4.47 -14.71
N ALA A 91 10.07 -4.49 -15.71
CA ALA A 91 11.31 -3.72 -15.69
C ALA A 91 11.04 -2.22 -15.59
N GLU A 92 10.24 -1.67 -16.52
CA GLU A 92 9.86 -0.25 -16.53
C GLU A 92 9.13 0.12 -15.23
N GLY A 93 8.21 -0.73 -14.76
CA GLY A 93 7.47 -0.50 -13.54
C GLY A 93 8.38 -0.32 -12.33
N PHE A 94 9.40 -1.18 -12.18
CA PHE A 94 10.41 -1.06 -11.14
C PHE A 94 11.24 0.22 -11.28
N VAL A 95 11.80 0.46 -12.49
CA VAL A 95 12.64 1.63 -12.77
C VAL A 95 11.88 2.93 -12.49
N ARG A 96 10.60 3.00 -12.85
CA ARG A 96 9.73 4.15 -12.58
C ARG A 96 9.49 4.41 -11.10
N GLN A 97 9.50 3.39 -10.24
CA GLN A 97 9.41 3.63 -8.78
C GLN A 97 10.68 4.29 -8.25
N VAL A 98 11.84 3.87 -8.74
CA VAL A 98 13.14 4.35 -8.23
C VAL A 98 13.56 5.66 -8.88
N LEU A 99 13.66 5.74 -10.21
CA LEU A 99 14.09 6.95 -10.90
C LEU A 99 12.97 7.98 -11.12
N GLY A 100 11.71 7.53 -11.09
CA GLY A 100 10.55 8.41 -11.16
C GLY A 100 10.11 8.86 -9.77
N TRP A 101 9.33 8.03 -9.09
CA TRP A 101 8.64 8.41 -7.85
C TRP A 101 9.57 8.82 -6.72
N ARG A 102 10.62 8.05 -6.41
CA ARG A 102 11.54 8.38 -5.31
C ARG A 102 12.26 9.72 -5.54
N GLU A 103 12.75 9.97 -6.75
CA GLU A 103 13.41 11.24 -7.10
C GLU A 103 12.41 12.40 -7.15
N PHE A 104 11.22 12.18 -7.69
CA PHE A 104 10.14 13.18 -7.69
C PHE A 104 9.74 13.59 -6.28
N VAL A 105 9.54 12.62 -5.38
CA VAL A 105 9.20 12.86 -3.97
C VAL A 105 10.31 13.65 -3.27
N ARG A 106 11.59 13.31 -3.51
CA ARG A 106 12.73 14.07 -3.01
C ARG A 106 12.68 15.54 -3.49
N HIS A 107 12.30 15.78 -4.74
CA HIS A 107 12.18 17.13 -5.28
C HIS A 107 11.01 17.89 -4.63
N VAL A 108 9.81 17.31 -4.58
CA VAL A 108 8.64 17.91 -3.92
C VAL A 108 8.97 18.29 -2.48
N TYR A 109 9.64 17.40 -1.75
CA TYR A 109 10.07 17.66 -0.38
C TYR A 109 10.92 18.93 -0.26
N ARG A 110 11.89 19.13 -1.17
CA ARG A 110 12.79 20.28 -1.15
C ARG A 110 12.06 21.59 -1.43
N GLU A 111 11.06 21.56 -2.31
CA GLU A 111 10.33 22.76 -2.73
C GLU A 111 9.19 23.15 -1.78
N ALA A 112 8.55 22.17 -1.13
CA ALA A 112 7.31 22.40 -0.38
C ALA A 112 7.49 22.47 1.15
N MET A 113 8.66 22.07 1.67
CA MET A 113 8.95 22.17 3.10
C MET A 113 9.29 23.61 3.53
N PRO A 114 8.92 24.03 4.75
CA PRO A 114 8.28 23.22 5.81
C PRO A 114 6.75 23.11 5.71
N GLY A 115 6.10 23.88 4.83
CA GLY A 115 4.63 23.97 4.77
C GLY A 115 3.92 22.65 4.51
N LEU A 116 4.57 21.74 3.78
CA LEU A 116 4.05 20.39 3.53
C LEU A 116 3.78 19.59 4.81
N ALA A 117 4.56 19.78 5.88
CA ALA A 117 4.39 19.01 7.13
C ALA A 117 3.08 19.34 7.86
N THR A 118 2.51 20.53 7.62
CA THR A 118 1.28 21.02 8.25
C THR A 118 0.13 21.16 7.25
N ALA A 119 0.30 20.68 6.01
CA ALA A 119 -0.69 20.84 4.96
C ALA A 119 -1.94 19.99 5.29
N ASN A 120 -3.11 20.64 5.25
CA ASN A 120 -4.40 20.03 5.59
C ASN A 120 -5.53 20.63 4.74
N ARG A 121 -5.45 20.44 3.42
CA ARG A 121 -6.40 21.01 2.44
C ARG A 121 -7.87 20.72 2.74
N LEU A 122 -8.17 19.59 3.38
CA LEU A 122 -9.55 19.14 3.68
C LEU A 122 -10.00 19.47 5.11
N ASP A 123 -9.21 20.26 5.86
CA ASP A 123 -9.49 20.67 7.24
C ASP A 123 -9.84 19.49 8.19
N GLN A 124 -9.20 18.34 7.97
CA GLN A 124 -9.45 17.12 8.74
C GLN A 124 -8.82 17.21 10.13
N THR A 125 -9.57 16.84 11.17
CA THR A 125 -9.19 17.12 12.57
C THR A 125 -9.08 15.89 13.48
N ARG A 126 -9.64 14.74 13.08
CA ARG A 126 -9.70 13.55 13.95
C ARG A 126 -8.33 12.99 14.24
N ASP A 127 -8.19 12.40 15.42
CA ASP A 127 -7.01 11.62 15.76
C ASP A 127 -7.03 10.28 15.03
N LEU A 128 -5.89 9.60 15.01
CA LEU A 128 -5.78 8.29 14.41
C LEU A 128 -6.43 7.25 15.35
N PRO A 129 -7.29 6.35 14.84
CA PRO A 129 -7.96 5.34 15.68
C PRO A 129 -6.98 4.45 16.45
N PRO A 130 -7.37 3.92 17.64
CA PRO A 130 -6.56 2.99 18.43
C PRO A 130 -6.03 1.79 17.63
N ALA A 131 -6.84 1.26 16.71
CA ALA A 131 -6.51 0.13 15.83
C ALA A 131 -5.22 0.31 15.02
N TYR A 132 -4.74 1.53 14.78
CA TYR A 132 -3.45 1.76 14.12
C TYR A 132 -2.25 1.40 15.02
N TRP A 133 -2.42 1.45 16.34
CA TRP A 133 -1.35 1.24 17.30
C TRP A 133 -1.23 -0.21 17.76
N ASP A 134 -2.37 -0.88 17.96
CA ASP A 134 -2.43 -2.28 18.39
C ASP A 134 -2.80 -3.26 17.27
N GLY A 135 -3.46 -2.82 16.20
CA GLY A 135 -3.94 -3.70 15.13
C GLY A 135 -5.23 -4.44 15.47
N GLU A 136 -5.84 -4.13 16.61
CA GLU A 136 -7.08 -4.76 17.08
C GLU A 136 -8.26 -4.11 16.36
N THR A 137 -8.80 -4.81 15.37
CA THR A 137 -10.00 -4.43 14.62
C THR A 137 -10.58 -5.62 13.87
N ASP A 138 -11.89 -5.67 13.74
CA ASP A 138 -12.60 -6.67 12.94
C ASP A 138 -12.45 -6.40 11.43
N MET A 139 -11.96 -5.22 11.04
CA MET A 139 -11.60 -4.93 9.66
C MET A 139 -10.35 -5.70 9.23
N ARG A 140 -10.52 -6.92 8.72
CA ARG A 140 -9.42 -7.84 8.34
C ARG A 140 -8.31 -7.19 7.51
N CYS A 141 -8.64 -6.36 6.53
CA CYS A 141 -7.65 -5.65 5.72
C CYS A 141 -6.81 -4.64 6.53
N LEU A 142 -7.44 -3.91 7.46
CA LEU A 142 -6.76 -2.94 8.31
C LEU A 142 -5.92 -3.66 9.38
N SER A 143 -6.48 -4.68 10.03
CA SER A 143 -5.76 -5.51 11.00
C SER A 143 -4.51 -6.15 10.38
N ALA A 144 -4.62 -6.74 9.18
CA ALA A 144 -3.48 -7.32 8.47
C ALA A 144 -2.41 -6.27 8.14
N ALA A 145 -2.80 -5.13 7.54
CA ALA A 145 -1.85 -4.09 7.15
C ALA A 145 -1.14 -3.46 8.36
N VAL A 146 -1.85 -3.21 9.46
CA VAL A 146 -1.24 -2.72 10.71
C VAL A 146 -0.35 -3.80 11.33
N GLY A 147 -0.78 -5.07 11.32
CA GLY A 147 0.00 -6.22 11.77
C GLY A 147 1.35 -6.33 11.06
N HIS A 148 1.37 -6.23 9.72
CA HIS A 148 2.60 -6.20 8.94
C HIS A 148 3.56 -5.07 9.38
N VAL A 149 3.02 -3.87 9.63
CA VAL A 149 3.82 -2.74 10.13
C VAL A 149 4.34 -3.01 11.54
N ARG A 150 3.53 -3.54 12.45
CA ARG A 150 3.95 -3.83 13.83
C ARG A 150 5.00 -4.94 13.90
N GLU A 151 4.85 -5.99 13.10
CA GLU A 151 5.75 -7.15 13.12
C GLU A 151 7.05 -6.93 12.34
N HIS A 152 6.97 -6.26 11.18
CA HIS A 152 8.09 -6.16 10.25
C HIS A 152 8.58 -4.73 10.01
N GLY A 153 7.86 -3.72 10.50
CA GLY A 153 8.06 -2.33 10.11
C GLY A 153 7.90 -2.11 8.61
N TYR A 154 7.09 -2.94 7.96
CA TYR A 154 6.91 -2.96 6.52
C TYR A 154 5.48 -3.30 6.13
N ALA A 155 4.98 -2.60 5.11
CA ALA A 155 3.84 -2.96 4.29
C ALA A 155 4.15 -2.50 2.86
N HIS A 156 3.64 -3.19 1.85
CA HIS A 156 3.94 -2.82 0.47
C HIS A 156 3.14 -1.57 0.03
N HIS A 157 3.53 -0.92 -1.06
CA HIS A 157 3.02 0.41 -1.43
C HIS A 157 1.49 0.50 -1.48
N ILE A 158 0.80 -0.49 -2.04
CA ILE A 158 -0.66 -0.42 -2.17
C ILE A 158 -1.41 -0.63 -0.84
N GLU A 159 -0.84 -1.34 0.15
CA GLU A 159 -1.38 -1.38 1.51
C GLU A 159 -1.26 -0.01 2.18
N ARG A 160 -0.07 0.62 2.06
CA ARG A 160 0.17 1.97 2.59
C ARG A 160 -0.81 2.99 2.03
N LEU A 161 -1.10 2.92 0.72
CA LEU A 161 -1.94 3.88 0.04
C LEU A 161 -3.44 3.55 0.16
N MET A 162 -3.85 2.34 -0.21
CA MET A 162 -5.26 2.01 -0.42
C MET A 162 -5.94 1.30 0.75
N VAL A 163 -5.18 0.94 1.78
CA VAL A 163 -5.72 0.44 3.06
C VAL A 163 -5.47 1.48 4.16
N LEU A 164 -4.21 1.69 4.55
CA LEU A 164 -3.84 2.56 5.67
C LEU A 164 -4.18 4.03 5.38
N SER A 165 -3.61 4.63 4.33
CA SER A 165 -3.91 6.03 4.01
C SER A 165 -5.37 6.26 3.60
N ASN A 166 -5.95 5.36 2.80
CA ASN A 166 -7.33 5.47 2.35
C ASN A 166 -8.31 5.42 3.53
N PHE A 167 -8.15 4.49 4.48
CA PHE A 167 -9.01 4.47 5.67
C PHE A 167 -8.86 5.76 6.46
N ALA A 168 -7.63 6.18 6.77
CA ALA A 168 -7.38 7.41 7.54
C ALA A 168 -7.95 8.67 6.84
N LEU A 169 -7.85 8.76 5.52
CA LEU A 169 -8.42 9.83 4.70
C LEU A 169 -9.95 9.87 4.81
N LEU A 170 -10.61 8.71 4.61
CA LEU A 170 -12.07 8.61 4.66
C LEU A 170 -12.62 8.79 6.07
N TYR A 171 -11.85 8.36 7.07
CA TYR A 171 -12.15 8.58 8.48
C TYR A 171 -12.19 10.07 8.84
N GLY A 172 -11.33 10.87 8.20
CA GLY A 172 -11.13 12.29 8.50
C GLY A 172 -9.97 12.54 9.47
N THR A 173 -8.95 11.68 9.44
CA THR A 173 -7.75 11.79 10.27
C THR A 173 -6.94 13.01 9.85
N ARG A 174 -6.46 13.78 10.82
CA ARG A 174 -5.50 14.88 10.55
C ARG A 174 -4.25 14.33 9.85
N PRO A 175 -3.83 14.89 8.69
CA PRO A 175 -2.69 14.39 7.93
C PRO A 175 -1.40 14.28 8.75
N ALA A 176 -1.18 15.21 9.68
CA ALA A 176 -0.01 15.21 10.56
C ALA A 176 0.03 13.99 11.50
N ALA A 177 -1.13 13.55 12.03
CA ALA A 177 -1.19 12.37 12.91
C ALA A 177 -0.88 11.08 12.16
N LEU A 178 -1.44 10.94 10.95
CA LEU A 178 -1.12 9.81 10.08
C LEU A 178 0.37 9.81 9.70
N ASN A 179 0.91 10.97 9.32
CA ASN A 179 2.32 11.11 8.98
C ASN A 179 3.24 10.70 10.14
N GLU A 180 2.93 11.12 11.37
CA GLU A 180 3.66 10.71 12.57
C GLU A 180 3.63 9.19 12.75
N TRP A 181 2.46 8.55 12.62
CA TRP A 181 2.35 7.10 12.71
C TRP A 181 3.20 6.37 11.66
N PHE A 182 3.21 6.85 10.41
CA PHE A 182 4.05 6.29 9.36
C PHE A 182 5.56 6.45 9.65
N HIS A 183 5.97 7.56 10.28
CA HIS A 183 7.36 7.76 10.71
C HIS A 183 7.78 6.81 11.83
N LEU A 184 6.86 6.50 12.74
CA LEU A 184 7.11 5.58 13.85
C LEU A 184 7.11 4.12 13.41
N GLY A 185 6.24 3.76 12.46
CA GLY A 185 5.98 2.36 12.09
C GLY A 185 6.94 1.76 11.06
N PHE A 186 7.46 2.53 10.09
CA PHE A 186 8.16 1.95 8.95
C PHE A 186 9.68 2.09 9.03
N VAL A 187 10.40 0.99 8.78
CA VAL A 187 11.88 0.97 8.80
C VAL A 187 12.52 1.74 7.63
N ASP A 188 11.74 2.09 6.60
CA ASP A 188 12.18 2.94 5.49
C ASP A 188 11.72 4.39 5.60
N ALA A 189 11.10 4.80 6.72
CA ALA A 189 10.53 6.12 6.89
C ALA A 189 11.58 7.18 7.24
N TYR A 190 11.73 8.16 6.35
CA TYR A 190 12.47 9.39 6.59
C TYR A 190 11.61 10.57 6.15
N HIS A 191 11.77 11.72 6.81
CA HIS A 191 10.96 12.90 6.55
C HIS A 191 10.85 13.27 5.06
N TRP A 192 11.94 13.14 4.31
CA TRP A 192 11.97 13.49 2.89
C TRP A 192 11.15 12.56 1.99
N VAL A 193 10.95 11.30 2.37
CA VAL A 193 10.24 10.31 1.56
C VAL A 193 8.83 10.06 2.08
N THR A 194 8.64 9.99 3.39
CA THR A 194 7.35 9.66 3.99
C THR A 194 6.40 10.85 3.94
N THR A 195 6.84 12.05 4.33
CA THR A 195 5.93 13.20 4.47
C THR A 195 5.23 13.59 3.16
N PRO A 196 5.91 13.66 2.00
CA PRO A 196 5.20 13.93 0.75
C PRO A 196 4.24 12.81 0.35
N ASN A 197 4.60 11.55 0.58
CA ASN A 197 3.71 10.43 0.27
C ASN A 197 2.49 10.40 1.18
N VAL A 198 2.66 10.55 2.50
CA VAL A 198 1.54 10.46 3.45
C VAL A 198 0.67 11.71 3.36
N VAL A 199 1.24 12.90 3.55
CA VAL A 199 0.45 14.15 3.57
C VAL A 199 -0.07 14.51 2.18
N GLY A 200 0.74 14.34 1.15
CA GLY A 200 0.37 14.69 -0.23
C GLY A 200 -0.45 13.62 -0.93
N MET A 201 0.11 12.42 -1.11
CA MET A 201 -0.53 11.35 -1.87
C MET A 201 -1.64 10.64 -1.07
N GLY A 202 -1.38 10.29 0.19
CA GLY A 202 -2.29 9.52 1.04
C GLY A 202 -3.47 10.32 1.57
N SER A 203 -3.19 11.47 2.21
CA SER A 203 -4.22 12.29 2.88
C SER A 203 -4.75 13.45 2.04
N PHE A 204 -4.23 13.67 0.83
CA PHE A 204 -4.61 14.79 -0.03
C PHE A 204 -4.55 16.17 0.69
N GLY A 205 -3.60 16.32 1.63
CA GLY A 205 -3.38 17.56 2.38
C GLY A 205 -2.88 18.71 1.49
N THR A 206 -2.47 18.41 0.26
CA THR A 206 -2.05 19.34 -0.79
C THR A 206 -2.24 18.70 -2.18
N ASP A 207 -2.33 19.49 -3.25
CA ASP A 207 -2.42 19.02 -4.64
C ASP A 207 -1.06 18.86 -5.34
N LEU A 208 0.05 19.03 -4.62
CA LEU A 208 1.40 18.97 -5.21
C LEU A 208 1.74 17.61 -5.86
N LEU A 209 1.18 16.49 -5.37
CA LEU A 209 1.48 15.15 -5.89
C LEU A 209 0.35 14.57 -6.76
N SER A 210 -0.89 15.00 -6.55
CA SER A 210 -2.06 14.44 -7.23
C SER A 210 -3.13 15.51 -7.38
N SER A 211 -3.88 15.43 -8.49
CA SER A 211 -5.04 16.27 -8.75
C SER A 211 -6.35 15.70 -8.19
N LYS A 212 -6.32 14.50 -7.61
CA LYS A 212 -7.47 13.87 -6.93
C LYS A 212 -7.02 13.05 -5.72
N PRO A 213 -7.86 12.92 -4.68
CA PRO A 213 -7.58 12.04 -3.56
C PRO A 213 -7.60 10.56 -4.00
N TYR A 214 -6.78 9.73 -3.36
CA TYR A 214 -6.85 8.26 -3.46
C TYR A 214 -7.91 7.71 -2.50
N ALA A 215 -9.16 8.16 -2.67
CA ALA A 215 -10.31 7.70 -1.90
C ALA A 215 -10.99 6.53 -2.64
N ALA A 216 -11.22 5.41 -1.95
CA ALA A 216 -11.93 4.27 -2.51
C ALA A 216 -12.74 3.50 -1.47
N SER A 217 -13.89 2.97 -1.88
CA SER A 217 -14.73 2.10 -1.07
C SER A 217 -14.16 0.68 -0.95
N GLY A 218 -14.83 -0.17 -0.18
CA GLY A 218 -14.44 -1.58 0.01
C GLY A 218 -14.45 -2.39 -1.29
N SER A 219 -15.18 -1.94 -2.31
CA SER A 219 -15.17 -2.54 -3.66
C SER A 219 -13.76 -2.59 -4.27
N TYR A 220 -12.93 -1.58 -4.02
CA TYR A 220 -11.54 -1.58 -4.47
C TYR A 220 -10.74 -2.67 -3.75
N VAL A 221 -10.81 -2.70 -2.40
CA VAL A 221 -10.09 -3.67 -1.58
C VAL A 221 -10.49 -5.09 -1.96
N ASN A 222 -11.78 -5.36 -2.11
CA ASN A 222 -12.29 -6.67 -2.53
C ASN A 222 -11.81 -7.12 -3.92
N ARG A 223 -11.60 -6.18 -4.85
CA ARG A 223 -11.10 -6.51 -6.19
C ARG A 223 -9.60 -6.75 -6.21
N MET A 224 -8.84 -6.10 -5.33
CA MET A 224 -7.38 -6.06 -5.36
C MET A 224 -6.73 -6.94 -4.27
N SER A 225 -7.53 -7.59 -3.43
CA SER A 225 -7.08 -8.45 -2.35
C SER A 225 -8.09 -9.58 -2.10
N ASP A 226 -7.70 -10.52 -1.26
CA ASP A 226 -8.50 -11.63 -0.75
C ASP A 226 -9.09 -11.36 0.65
N HIS A 227 -8.79 -10.21 1.27
CA HIS A 227 -9.19 -9.88 2.64
C HIS A 227 -10.69 -10.03 2.89
N CYS A 228 -11.51 -9.62 1.93
CA CYS A 228 -12.96 -9.55 2.09
C CYS A 228 -13.65 -10.92 2.15
N ALA A 229 -13.01 -12.00 1.69
CA ALA A 229 -13.60 -13.34 1.71
C ALA A 229 -13.86 -13.85 3.14
N ASP A 230 -12.93 -13.56 4.05
CA ASP A 230 -12.98 -13.96 5.47
C ASP A 230 -13.19 -12.77 6.41
N CYS A 231 -13.70 -11.65 5.89
CA CYS A 231 -13.99 -10.47 6.69
C CYS A 231 -15.39 -10.58 7.32
N PRO A 232 -15.58 -10.27 8.62
CA PRO A 232 -16.91 -10.26 9.23
C PRO A 232 -17.84 -9.21 8.57
N TYR A 233 -17.26 -8.19 7.94
CA TYR A 233 -17.98 -7.16 7.23
C TYR A 233 -18.35 -7.54 5.79
N ALA A 234 -19.62 -7.35 5.45
CA ALA A 234 -20.13 -7.52 4.09
C ALA A 234 -19.72 -6.34 3.19
N VAL A 235 -18.75 -6.57 2.32
CA VAL A 235 -18.24 -5.56 1.37
C VAL A 235 -19.27 -5.10 0.33
N SER A 236 -20.31 -5.89 0.07
CA SER A 236 -21.41 -5.55 -0.83
C SER A 236 -22.42 -4.57 -0.23
N ARG A 237 -22.39 -4.32 1.08
CA ARG A 237 -23.36 -3.46 1.78
C ARG A 237 -22.72 -2.11 2.11
N THR A 238 -23.44 -1.03 1.84
CA THR A 238 -23.05 0.33 2.23
C THR A 238 -23.49 0.65 3.66
N THR A 239 -24.68 0.21 4.07
CA THR A 239 -25.31 0.58 5.34
C THR A 239 -25.89 -0.62 6.09
N GLY A 240 -26.25 -0.36 7.35
CA GLY A 240 -26.78 -1.33 8.32
C GLY A 240 -25.69 -2.19 8.96
N GLU A 241 -26.09 -2.95 9.97
CA GLU A 241 -25.19 -3.80 10.77
C GLU A 241 -24.38 -4.76 9.90
N GLY A 242 -23.07 -4.85 10.15
CA GLY A 242 -22.14 -5.66 9.38
C GLY A 242 -21.77 -5.12 7.99
N ALA A 243 -22.21 -3.92 7.60
CA ALA A 243 -21.74 -3.29 6.37
C ALA A 243 -20.28 -2.84 6.47
N CYS A 244 -19.52 -3.02 5.40
CA CYS A 244 -18.11 -2.64 5.34
C CYS A 244 -17.91 -1.14 5.64
N PRO A 245 -17.10 -0.79 6.66
CA PRO A 245 -16.87 0.61 7.07
C PRO A 245 -16.41 1.53 5.93
N PHE A 246 -15.56 1.03 5.02
CA PHE A 246 -15.10 1.80 3.86
C PHE A 246 -16.24 2.35 2.99
N ASN A 247 -17.37 1.64 2.89
CA ASN A 247 -18.42 2.01 1.95
C ASN A 247 -19.19 3.25 2.41
N ALA A 248 -19.63 3.28 3.66
CA ALA A 248 -20.31 4.46 4.22
C ALA A 248 -19.36 5.66 4.30
N LEU A 249 -18.14 5.45 4.83
CA LEU A 249 -17.13 6.51 4.92
C LEU A 249 -16.76 7.09 3.55
N TYR A 250 -16.68 6.26 2.49
CA TYR A 250 -16.39 6.73 1.14
C TYR A 250 -17.44 7.70 0.61
N TRP A 251 -18.72 7.35 0.73
CA TRP A 251 -19.80 8.22 0.25
C TRP A 251 -19.93 9.48 1.09
N ASP A 252 -19.81 9.34 2.41
CA ASP A 252 -19.84 10.45 3.35
C ASP A 252 -18.70 11.44 3.10
N PHE A 253 -17.47 10.95 2.87
CA PHE A 253 -16.31 11.76 2.47
C PHE A 253 -16.54 12.56 1.18
N LEU A 254 -17.15 11.96 0.16
CA LEU A 254 -17.45 12.67 -1.09
C LEU A 254 -18.50 13.76 -0.88
N ALA A 255 -19.53 13.50 -0.07
CA ALA A 255 -20.55 14.50 0.26
C ALA A 255 -19.97 15.66 1.09
N GLU A 256 -19.17 15.33 2.12
CA GLU A 256 -18.57 16.33 3.02
C GLU A 256 -17.60 17.28 2.30
N HIS A 257 -16.83 16.77 1.34
CA HIS A 257 -15.80 17.54 0.63
C HIS A 257 -16.17 17.91 -0.80
N GLU A 258 -17.47 17.93 -1.11
CA GLU A 258 -17.97 18.21 -2.46
C GLU A 258 -17.43 19.53 -3.04
N GLU A 259 -17.49 20.62 -2.27
CA GLU A 259 -17.05 21.95 -2.71
C GLU A 259 -15.57 21.95 -3.13
N ALA A 260 -14.72 21.26 -2.37
CA ALA A 260 -13.28 21.18 -2.62
C ALA A 260 -12.91 20.24 -3.77
N LEU A 261 -13.73 19.22 -4.04
CA LEU A 261 -13.39 18.11 -4.92
C LEU A 261 -14.15 18.12 -6.26
N ARG A 262 -15.39 18.60 -6.32
CA ARG A 262 -16.23 18.57 -7.54
C ARG A 262 -15.60 19.34 -8.70
N GLY A 263 -14.88 20.41 -8.41
CA GLY A 263 -14.15 21.22 -9.41
C GLY A 263 -12.91 20.54 -10.00
N THR A 264 -12.44 19.41 -9.44
CA THR A 264 -11.31 18.67 -10.01
C THR A 264 -11.82 17.86 -11.20
N GLY A 265 -11.40 18.19 -12.42
CA GLY A 265 -12.00 17.68 -13.68
C GLY A 265 -12.01 16.16 -13.90
N ARG A 266 -11.49 15.36 -12.96
CA ARG A 266 -11.52 13.89 -12.95
C ARG A 266 -12.56 13.29 -12.00
N MET A 267 -13.24 14.09 -11.18
CA MET A 267 -14.24 13.63 -10.20
C MET A 267 -15.69 13.70 -10.72
N GLY A 268 -15.92 14.28 -11.90
CA GLY A 268 -17.28 14.49 -12.42
C GLY A 268 -18.14 13.23 -12.53
N LEU A 269 -17.55 12.10 -12.93
CA LEU A 269 -18.25 10.80 -12.96
C LEU A 269 -18.58 10.24 -11.58
N MET A 270 -17.77 10.56 -10.56
CA MET A 270 -18.04 10.11 -9.19
C MET A 270 -19.20 10.91 -8.61
N TYR A 271 -19.24 12.21 -8.89
CA TYR A 271 -20.31 13.08 -8.39
C TYR A 271 -21.65 12.87 -9.07
N SER A 272 -21.72 12.34 -10.30
CA SER A 272 -23.03 11.92 -10.85
C SER A 272 -23.68 10.83 -10.00
N HIS A 273 -22.89 9.91 -9.44
CA HIS A 273 -23.41 8.88 -8.52
C HIS A 273 -23.78 9.44 -7.14
N VAL A 274 -23.21 10.58 -6.74
CA VAL A 274 -23.63 11.31 -5.53
C VAL A 274 -24.99 11.96 -5.79
N ASP A 275 -25.15 12.59 -6.96
CA ASP A 275 -26.37 13.30 -7.37
C ASP A 275 -27.58 12.36 -7.55
N ASP A 276 -27.35 11.08 -7.87
CA ASP A 276 -28.39 10.05 -8.07
C ASP A 276 -28.98 9.49 -6.75
N LYS A 277 -28.40 9.79 -5.59
CA LYS A 277 -28.81 9.23 -4.29
C LYS A 277 -29.98 10.01 -3.70
N GLY A 278 -31.00 9.30 -3.22
CA GLY A 278 -32.16 9.90 -2.56
C GLY A 278 -31.92 10.22 -1.08
N ASP A 279 -32.71 11.14 -0.53
CA ASP A 279 -32.58 11.63 0.85
C ASP A 279 -32.54 10.51 1.92
N ALA A 280 -33.37 9.48 1.75
CA ALA A 280 -33.41 8.35 2.67
C ALA A 280 -32.13 7.49 2.63
N GLU A 281 -31.52 7.36 1.44
CA GLU A 281 -30.24 6.66 1.29
C GLU A 281 -29.12 7.47 1.94
N TRP A 282 -29.09 8.79 1.72
CA TRP A 282 -28.13 9.67 2.36
C TRP A 282 -28.23 9.67 3.88
N ALA A 283 -29.44 9.73 4.43
CA ALA A 283 -29.64 9.65 5.87
C ALA A 283 -29.02 8.36 6.46
N ALA A 284 -29.24 7.21 5.81
CA ALA A 284 -28.66 5.94 6.24
C ALA A 284 -27.13 5.88 6.07
N ILE A 285 -26.57 6.50 5.02
CA ILE A 285 -25.13 6.59 4.81
C ILE A 285 -24.47 7.43 5.90
N HIS A 286 -25.01 8.62 6.18
CA HIS A 286 -24.50 9.51 7.22
C HIS A 286 -24.59 8.87 8.60
N GLU A 287 -25.72 8.24 8.93
CA GLU A 287 -25.89 7.50 10.18
C GLU A 287 -24.82 6.41 10.33
N ARG A 288 -24.63 5.57 9.30
CA ARG A 288 -23.61 4.52 9.33
C ARG A 288 -22.20 5.07 9.40
N ALA A 289 -21.89 6.16 8.68
CA ALA A 289 -20.57 6.78 8.73
C ALA A 289 -20.26 7.38 10.11
N SER A 290 -21.26 7.98 10.77
CA SER A 290 -21.13 8.44 12.16
C SER A 290 -20.93 7.29 13.14
N GLU A 291 -21.69 6.19 12.99
CA GLU A 291 -21.54 4.98 13.81
C GLU A 291 -20.15 4.37 13.66
N VAL A 292 -19.68 4.19 12.43
CA VAL A 292 -18.33 3.70 12.12
C VAL A 292 -17.27 4.57 12.78
N ARG A 293 -17.45 5.90 12.79
CA ARG A 293 -16.48 6.80 13.43
C ARG A 293 -16.45 6.63 14.95
N ALA A 294 -17.63 6.50 15.57
CA ALA A 294 -17.71 6.24 17.01
C ALA A 294 -17.04 4.90 17.38
N LEU A 295 -17.34 3.82 16.66
CA LEU A 295 -16.70 2.52 16.87
C LEU A 295 -15.19 2.58 16.72
N ALA A 296 -14.69 3.30 15.71
CA ALA A 296 -13.26 3.47 15.51
C ALA A 296 -12.59 4.30 16.62
N ASP A 297 -13.23 5.36 17.10
CA ASP A 297 -12.72 6.16 18.23
C ASP A 297 -12.66 5.33 19.52
N ASP A 298 -13.65 4.46 19.75
CA ASP A 298 -13.75 3.59 20.92
C ASP A 298 -12.89 2.32 20.84
N GLY A 299 -12.30 2.03 19.67
CA GLY A 299 -11.49 0.83 19.44
C GLY A 299 -12.31 -0.46 19.26
N GLU A 300 -13.56 -0.33 18.81
CA GLU A 300 -14.55 -1.42 18.66
C GLU A 300 -14.88 -1.70 17.17
N LEU A 301 -14.06 -1.19 16.24
CA LEU A 301 -14.26 -1.33 14.79
C LEU A 301 -13.78 -2.67 14.23
#